data_AF-W2PWD1-F1
#
_entry.id   AF-W2PWD1-F1
#
_cell.length_a   1.000
_cell.length_b   1.000
_cell.length_c   1.000
_cell.angle_alpha   90.00
_cell.angle_beta   90.00
_cell.angle_gamma   90.00
#
_symmetry.space_group_name_H-M   'P 1'
#
loop_
_entity.id
_entity.type
_entity.pdbx_description
1 polymer ?
#
loop_
_entity_poly.entity_id
_entity_poly.type
_entity_poly.pdbx_seq_one_letter_code
_entity_poly.pdbx_strand_id
1 'polypeptide(L)'
;MVVGTMPPPSAPEDKEELRVEARRQREIERYKKLGPGRLRSIGADIVGVKNQIEERERQNEADREAKRVSEEEDAAIRRYLLQVESEDALAKRRELLTLRNDWDLQTAKIREARAEYIALRALSIDPDTCAQGAAQKFDGEDLARLERIRLQAMQMKQWSIQKMAEDAQRNTKENADMAAYMAQLFEIERLMQELHEGNERERAAAAAEISRFNQRLLAQQRQDESDRRRQEQEENAREIQLTLESNLVSENPLQATLPGVSLDHRVRVDHWKGLSGEQTKYYLRQNDDIMADNARRRQQEREQVEEESRNQREIQRTLAYEEYLTQQRRAQMEMEVRAAQQQQAKQAAEREKSNDDRARGKIEPSFFQRFGRTYR
;
A
#
# COMPACT_ATOMS: atom_id res chain seq x y z
N MET A 1 -65.97 -50.83 -27.23
CA MET A 1 -65.38 -51.21 -25.93
C MET A 1 -65.07 -49.94 -25.16
N VAL A 2 -65.63 -49.87 -23.96
CA VAL A 2 -65.57 -48.75 -23.03
C VAL A 2 -64.15 -48.64 -22.48
N VAL A 3 -63.55 -47.47 -22.63
CA VAL A 3 -62.41 -47.00 -21.81
C VAL A 3 -62.75 -45.54 -21.53
N GLY A 4 -63.40 -45.23 -20.41
CA GLY A 4 -62.76 -45.29 -19.10
C GLY A 4 -62.20 -43.90 -18.80
N THR A 5 -63.09 -42.92 -18.65
CA THR A 5 -62.78 -41.55 -18.22
C THR A 5 -62.26 -41.59 -16.78
N MET A 6 -60.95 -41.52 -16.61
CA MET A 6 -60.31 -41.15 -15.34
C MET A 6 -60.47 -39.65 -15.14
N PRO A 7 -60.93 -39.18 -13.96
CA PRO A 7 -60.98 -37.75 -13.66
C PRO A 7 -59.56 -37.20 -13.54
N PRO A 8 -59.31 -35.95 -13.97
CA PRO A 8 -57.99 -35.33 -13.79
C PRO A 8 -57.68 -35.20 -12.29
N PRO A 9 -56.43 -35.47 -11.87
CA PRO A 9 -56.03 -35.26 -10.48
C PRO A 9 -56.24 -33.79 -10.10
N SER A 10 -56.99 -33.61 -9.03
CA SER A 10 -57.21 -32.34 -8.35
C SER A 10 -55.93 -31.84 -7.69
N ALA A 11 -55.37 -30.74 -8.19
CA ALA A 11 -54.62 -29.77 -7.40
C ALA A 11 -54.51 -28.45 -8.20
N PRO A 12 -54.96 -27.30 -7.68
CA PRO A 12 -54.24 -26.07 -7.93
C PRO A 12 -52.95 -26.18 -7.12
N GLU A 13 -51.88 -26.72 -7.72
CA GLU A 13 -50.54 -26.40 -7.23
C GLU A 13 -50.43 -24.88 -7.36
N ASP A 14 -50.21 -24.20 -6.24
CA ASP A 14 -50.21 -22.76 -6.16
C ASP A 14 -49.31 -22.25 -7.30
N LYS A 15 -49.85 -21.40 -8.19
CA LYS A 15 -49.08 -20.85 -9.33
C LYS A 15 -47.77 -20.20 -8.84
N GLU A 16 -47.75 -19.79 -7.58
CA GLU A 16 -46.57 -19.30 -6.89
C GLU A 16 -45.55 -20.41 -6.61
N GLU A 17 -45.96 -21.59 -6.14
CA GLU A 17 -45.10 -22.76 -5.94
C GLU A 17 -44.50 -23.26 -7.25
N LEU A 18 -45.29 -23.41 -8.32
CA LEU A 18 -44.79 -23.78 -9.64
C LEU A 18 -43.79 -22.75 -10.20
N ARG A 19 -44.00 -21.45 -9.94
CA ARG A 19 -43.06 -20.40 -10.33
C ARG A 19 -41.79 -20.42 -9.49
N VAL A 20 -41.89 -20.74 -8.20
CA VAL A 20 -40.75 -20.89 -7.28
C VAL A 20 -39.94 -22.13 -7.64
N GLU A 21 -40.59 -23.25 -7.96
CA GLU A 21 -39.93 -24.47 -8.42
C GLU A 21 -39.27 -24.28 -9.79
N ALA A 22 -39.95 -23.64 -10.75
CA ALA A 22 -39.35 -23.28 -12.03
C ALA A 22 -38.18 -22.28 -11.87
N ARG A 23 -38.19 -21.43 -10.84
CA ARG A 23 -37.04 -20.57 -10.50
C ARG A 23 -35.91 -21.39 -9.90
N ARG A 24 -36.19 -22.30 -8.96
CA ARG A 24 -35.20 -23.22 -8.37
C ARG A 24 -34.57 -24.13 -9.42
N GLN A 25 -35.35 -24.69 -10.34
CA GLN A 25 -34.85 -25.52 -11.44
C GLN A 25 -33.92 -24.73 -12.36
N ARG A 26 -34.30 -23.50 -12.73
CA ARG A 26 -33.43 -22.59 -13.51
C ARG A 26 -32.15 -22.23 -12.75
N GLU A 27 -32.22 -22.01 -11.45
CA GLU A 27 -31.02 -21.76 -10.62
C GLU A 27 -30.13 -22.99 -10.50
N ILE A 28 -30.70 -24.19 -10.39
CA ILE A 28 -29.95 -25.46 -10.38
C ILE A 28 -29.25 -25.69 -11.73
N GLU A 29 -29.94 -25.47 -12.85
CA GLU A 29 -29.35 -25.55 -14.19
C GLU A 29 -28.27 -24.50 -14.40
N ARG A 30 -28.50 -23.27 -13.91
CA ARG A 30 -27.52 -22.20 -13.95
C ARG A 30 -26.30 -22.52 -13.09
N TYR A 31 -26.48 -23.11 -11.92
CA TYR A 31 -25.39 -23.55 -11.05
C TYR A 31 -24.60 -24.70 -11.67
N LYS A 32 -25.27 -25.67 -12.31
CA LYS A 32 -24.62 -26.75 -13.08
C LYS A 32 -23.78 -26.21 -14.25
N LYS A 33 -24.22 -25.12 -14.90
CA LYS A 33 -23.47 -24.45 -15.98
C LYS A 33 -22.30 -23.60 -15.45
N LEU A 34 -22.48 -22.93 -14.31
CA LEU A 34 -21.47 -22.04 -13.71
C LEU A 34 -20.47 -22.75 -12.79
N GLY A 35 -20.76 -23.97 -12.35
CA GLY A 35 -19.97 -24.73 -11.37
C GLY A 35 -18.65 -25.28 -11.93
N PRO A 36 -18.64 -26.06 -13.02
CA PRO A 36 -17.40 -26.59 -13.59
C PRO A 36 -16.64 -25.51 -14.36
N GLY A 37 -15.43 -25.15 -13.90
CA GLY A 37 -14.61 -24.10 -14.53
C GLY A 37 -14.35 -24.29 -16.03
N ARG A 38 -14.32 -25.53 -16.52
CA ARG A 38 -14.10 -25.86 -17.95
C ARG A 38 -15.27 -25.46 -18.86
N LEU A 39 -16.52 -25.64 -18.42
CA LEU A 39 -17.72 -25.23 -19.19
C LEU A 39 -17.91 -23.71 -19.21
N ARG A 40 -17.35 -23.00 -18.21
CA ARG A 40 -17.28 -21.53 -18.20
C ARG A 40 -16.26 -20.98 -19.19
N SER A 41 -15.11 -21.64 -19.35
CA SER A 41 -14.03 -21.16 -20.21
C SER A 41 -14.16 -21.60 -21.67
N ILE A 42 -14.66 -22.82 -21.93
CA ILE A 42 -14.77 -23.41 -23.28
C ILE A 42 -16.09 -24.19 -23.39
N GLY A 43 -17.22 -23.50 -23.33
CA GLY A 43 -18.54 -24.08 -23.60
C GLY A 43 -18.88 -23.95 -25.08
N ALA A 44 -18.87 -25.06 -25.83
CA ALA A 44 -19.30 -25.09 -27.22
C ALA A 44 -20.42 -26.14 -27.40
N ASP A 45 -21.51 -25.76 -28.05
CA ASP A 45 -22.61 -26.66 -28.40
C ASP A 45 -22.23 -27.49 -29.64
N ILE A 46 -21.55 -28.61 -29.41
CA ILE A 46 -21.02 -29.47 -30.48
C ILE A 46 -22.14 -30.05 -31.34
N VAL A 47 -23.32 -30.29 -30.78
CA VAL A 47 -24.47 -30.83 -31.53
C VAL A 47 -25.09 -29.74 -32.39
N GLY A 48 -25.29 -28.54 -31.84
CA GLY A 48 -25.74 -27.38 -32.61
C GLY A 48 -24.80 -27.03 -33.76
N VAL A 49 -23.48 -27.04 -33.52
CA VAL A 49 -22.47 -26.78 -34.56
C VAL A 49 -22.48 -27.86 -35.65
N LYS A 50 -22.65 -29.14 -35.29
CA LYS A 50 -22.77 -30.22 -36.29
C LYS A 50 -24.01 -30.04 -37.18
N ASN A 51 -25.16 -29.73 -36.59
CA ASN A 51 -26.38 -29.48 -37.35
C ASN A 51 -26.22 -28.29 -38.31
N GLN A 52 -25.53 -27.23 -37.88
CA GLN A 52 -25.22 -26.07 -38.74
C GLN A 52 -24.28 -26.42 -39.89
N ILE A 53 -23.30 -27.31 -39.67
CA ILE A 53 -22.41 -27.78 -40.74
C ILE A 53 -23.21 -28.60 -41.76
N GLU A 54 -24.04 -29.55 -41.31
CA GLU A 54 -24.88 -30.37 -42.19
C GLU A 54 -25.94 -29.56 -42.96
N GLU A 55 -26.50 -28.52 -42.34
CA GLU A 55 -27.41 -27.59 -43.01
C GLU A 55 -26.69 -26.77 -44.08
N ARG A 56 -25.47 -26.28 -43.76
CA ARG A 56 -24.65 -25.54 -44.72
C ARG A 56 -24.18 -26.41 -45.88
N GLU A 57 -23.85 -27.68 -45.64
CA GLU A 57 -23.50 -28.64 -46.68
C GLU A 57 -24.68 -28.88 -47.63
N ARG A 58 -25.89 -29.10 -47.09
CA ARG A 58 -27.12 -29.23 -47.90
C ARG A 58 -27.42 -27.97 -48.73
N GLN A 59 -27.23 -26.78 -48.17
CA GLN A 59 -27.38 -25.53 -48.93
C GLN A 59 -26.35 -25.43 -50.06
N ASN A 60 -25.09 -25.74 -49.79
CA ASN A 60 -24.05 -25.72 -50.81
C ASN A 60 -24.30 -26.73 -51.93
N GLU A 61 -24.85 -27.90 -51.62
CA GLU A 61 -25.21 -28.91 -52.63
C GLU A 61 -26.39 -28.43 -53.49
N ALA A 62 -27.45 -27.88 -52.88
CA ALA A 62 -28.57 -27.30 -53.61
C ALA A 62 -28.12 -26.14 -54.53
N ASP A 63 -27.23 -25.27 -54.07
CA ASP A 63 -26.67 -24.17 -54.85
C ASP A 63 -25.82 -24.66 -56.03
N ARG A 64 -25.08 -25.77 -55.86
CA ARG A 64 -24.31 -26.39 -56.95
C ARG A 64 -25.22 -27.00 -58.00
N GLU A 65 -26.29 -27.68 -57.58
CA GLU A 65 -27.27 -28.24 -58.51
C GLU A 65 -28.02 -27.14 -59.28
N ALA A 66 -28.44 -26.06 -58.60
CA ALA A 66 -29.07 -24.91 -59.25
C ALA A 66 -28.14 -24.26 -60.29
N LYS A 67 -26.84 -24.11 -59.97
CA LYS A 67 -25.84 -23.61 -60.92
C LYS A 67 -25.69 -24.52 -62.13
N ARG A 68 -25.63 -25.83 -61.93
CA ARG A 68 -25.53 -26.79 -63.03
C ARG A 68 -26.73 -26.72 -63.98
N VAL A 69 -27.95 -26.64 -63.44
CA VAL A 69 -29.16 -26.49 -64.26
C VAL A 69 -29.11 -25.19 -65.06
N SER A 70 -28.75 -24.07 -64.43
CA SER A 70 -28.59 -22.79 -65.12
C SER A 70 -27.53 -22.84 -66.23
N GLU A 71 -26.40 -23.50 -66.01
CA GLU A 71 -25.34 -23.64 -67.01
C GLU A 71 -25.78 -24.50 -68.21
N GLU A 72 -26.58 -25.54 -67.96
CA GLU A 72 -27.16 -26.40 -69.01
C GLU A 72 -28.21 -25.65 -69.86
N GLU A 73 -29.07 -24.85 -69.21
CA GLU A 73 -30.02 -23.96 -69.89
C GLU A 73 -29.31 -22.91 -70.75
N ASP A 74 -28.29 -22.24 -70.19
CA ASP A 74 -27.48 -21.26 -70.92
C ASP A 74 -26.76 -21.90 -72.11
N ALA A 75 -26.27 -23.14 -71.97
CA ALA A 75 -25.64 -23.87 -73.06
C ALA A 75 -26.64 -24.26 -74.16
N ALA A 76 -27.91 -24.52 -73.82
CA ALA A 76 -28.97 -24.75 -74.80
C ALA A 76 -29.33 -23.46 -75.54
N ILE A 77 -29.48 -22.34 -74.83
CA ILE A 77 -29.77 -21.01 -75.40
C ILE A 77 -28.65 -20.60 -76.36
N ARG A 78 -27.38 -20.74 -75.95
CA ARG A 78 -26.22 -20.41 -76.80
C ARG A 78 -26.21 -21.21 -78.11
N ARG A 79 -26.54 -22.51 -78.05
CA ARG A 79 -26.62 -23.36 -79.24
C ARG A 79 -27.74 -22.91 -80.19
N TYR A 80 -28.91 -22.55 -79.64
CA TYR A 80 -30.02 -22.04 -80.43
C TYR A 80 -29.70 -20.70 -81.10
N LEU A 81 -29.11 -19.76 -80.36
CA LEU A 81 -28.70 -18.45 -80.90
C LEU A 81 -27.69 -18.60 -82.04
N LEU A 82 -26.67 -19.45 -81.87
CA LEU A 82 -25.68 -19.74 -82.92
C LEU A 82 -26.33 -20.29 -84.19
N GLN A 83 -27.34 -21.15 -84.07
CA GLN A 83 -28.07 -21.67 -85.22
C GLN A 83 -28.85 -20.55 -85.93
N VAL A 84 -29.60 -19.74 -85.20
CA VAL A 84 -30.37 -18.61 -85.75
C VAL A 84 -29.45 -17.59 -86.44
N GLU A 85 -28.34 -17.22 -85.81
CA GLU A 85 -27.36 -16.30 -86.41
C GLU A 85 -26.76 -16.86 -87.70
N SER A 86 -26.49 -18.17 -87.75
CA SER A 86 -25.97 -18.82 -88.96
C SER A 86 -26.98 -18.83 -90.10
N GLU A 87 -28.26 -19.09 -89.80
CA GLU A 87 -29.35 -19.09 -90.77
C GLU A 87 -29.61 -17.68 -91.31
N ASP A 88 -29.64 -16.67 -90.42
CA ASP A 88 -29.78 -15.26 -90.77
C ASP A 88 -28.61 -14.76 -91.62
N ALA A 89 -27.37 -15.14 -91.27
CA ALA A 89 -26.19 -14.76 -92.05
C ALA A 89 -26.24 -15.36 -93.47
N LEU A 90 -26.72 -16.59 -93.62
CA LEU A 90 -26.90 -17.22 -94.92
C LEU A 90 -28.04 -16.56 -95.72
N ALA A 91 -29.15 -16.22 -95.08
CA ALA A 91 -30.26 -15.50 -95.71
C ALA A 91 -29.81 -14.13 -96.23
N LYS A 92 -29.18 -13.32 -95.37
CA LYS A 92 -28.63 -12.00 -95.76
C LYS A 92 -27.60 -12.12 -96.88
N ARG A 93 -26.74 -13.14 -96.85
CA ARG A 93 -25.76 -13.36 -97.92
C ARG A 93 -26.44 -13.69 -99.26
N ARG A 94 -27.52 -14.48 -99.25
CA ARG A 94 -28.32 -14.76 -100.46
C ARG A 94 -28.97 -13.49 -100.99
N GLU A 95 -29.60 -12.69 -100.14
CA GLU A 95 -30.22 -11.42 -100.51
C GLU A 95 -29.21 -10.41 -101.08
N LEU A 96 -28.03 -10.30 -100.46
CA LEU A 96 -26.96 -9.43 -100.96
C LEU A 96 -26.46 -9.87 -102.34
N LEU A 97 -26.36 -11.17 -102.58
CA LEU A 97 -25.95 -11.69 -103.88
C LEU A 97 -27.02 -11.46 -104.94
N THR A 98 -28.31 -11.64 -104.63
CA THR A 98 -29.39 -11.31 -105.57
C THR A 98 -29.41 -9.82 -105.88
N LEU A 99 -29.30 -8.96 -104.86
CA LEU A 99 -29.31 -7.51 -105.04
C LEU A 99 -28.10 -7.02 -105.84
N ARG A 100 -26.91 -7.62 -105.61
CA ARG A 100 -25.72 -7.34 -106.41
C ARG A 100 -25.90 -7.73 -107.86
N ASN A 101 -26.45 -8.92 -108.13
CA ASN A 101 -26.69 -9.38 -109.50
C ASN A 101 -27.71 -8.48 -110.23
N ASP A 102 -28.79 -8.07 -109.54
CA ASP A 102 -29.79 -7.16 -110.09
C ASP A 102 -29.20 -5.77 -110.36
N TRP A 103 -28.38 -5.27 -109.45
CA TRP A 103 -27.66 -4.00 -109.61
C TRP A 103 -26.68 -4.04 -110.78
N ASP A 104 -25.90 -5.11 -110.91
CA ASP A 104 -24.94 -5.28 -111.99
C ASP A 104 -25.67 -5.35 -113.35
N LEU A 105 -26.81 -6.04 -113.43
CA LEU A 105 -27.67 -6.09 -114.61
C LEU A 105 -28.26 -4.72 -114.98
N GLN A 106 -28.79 -3.99 -113.99
CA GLN A 106 -29.32 -2.63 -114.21
C GLN A 106 -28.21 -1.67 -114.64
N THR A 107 -27.05 -1.75 -114.01
CA THR A 107 -25.89 -0.91 -114.31
C THR A 107 -25.39 -1.18 -115.73
N ALA A 108 -25.36 -2.44 -116.18
CA ALA A 108 -25.02 -2.80 -117.55
C ALA A 108 -26.00 -2.16 -118.56
N LYS A 109 -27.32 -2.28 -118.34
CA LYS A 109 -28.35 -1.64 -119.19
C LYS A 109 -28.21 -0.13 -119.25
N ILE A 110 -27.96 0.52 -118.11
CA ILE A 110 -27.75 1.97 -118.04
C ILE A 110 -26.46 2.37 -118.78
N ARG A 111 -25.39 1.57 -118.66
CA ARG A 111 -24.13 1.82 -119.38
C ARG A 111 -24.32 1.71 -120.88
N GLU A 112 -25.05 0.71 -121.36
CA GLU A 112 -25.39 0.54 -122.78
C GLU A 112 -26.20 1.74 -123.29
N ALA A 113 -27.29 2.10 -122.60
CA ALA A 113 -28.11 3.27 -122.97
C ALA A 113 -27.33 4.59 -122.94
N ARG A 114 -26.41 4.76 -121.98
CA ARG A 114 -25.50 5.93 -121.93
C ARG A 114 -24.48 5.91 -123.06
N ALA A 115 -23.93 4.75 -123.40
CA ALA A 115 -22.98 4.63 -124.51
C ALA A 115 -23.63 5.01 -125.85
N GLU A 116 -24.88 4.57 -126.08
CA GLU A 116 -25.68 4.99 -127.24
C GLU A 116 -25.92 6.51 -127.25
N TYR A 117 -26.33 7.08 -126.11
CA TYR A 117 -26.55 8.53 -125.98
C TYR A 117 -25.27 9.36 -126.16
N ILE A 118 -24.14 8.90 -125.64
CA ILE A 118 -22.82 9.55 -125.79
C ILE A 118 -22.36 9.48 -127.25
N ALA A 119 -22.59 8.36 -127.95
CA ALA A 119 -22.29 8.24 -129.37
C ALA A 119 -23.10 9.26 -130.21
N LEU A 120 -24.36 9.52 -129.84
CA LEU A 120 -25.21 10.56 -130.43
C LEU A 120 -24.72 11.99 -130.12
N ARG A 121 -24.10 12.22 -128.96
CA ARG A 121 -23.62 13.54 -128.49
C ARG A 121 -22.17 13.85 -128.88
N ALA A 122 -21.45 12.92 -129.50
CA ALA A 122 -20.01 13.04 -129.80
C ALA A 122 -19.63 14.08 -130.87
N LEU A 123 -20.60 14.85 -131.40
CA LEU A 123 -20.31 16.08 -132.14
C LEU A 123 -19.96 17.17 -131.12
N SER A 124 -18.66 17.42 -130.93
CA SER A 124 -18.15 18.40 -129.96
C SER A 124 -18.64 19.81 -130.29
N ILE A 125 -19.54 20.33 -129.46
CA ILE A 125 -19.88 21.76 -129.44
C ILE A 125 -18.79 22.47 -128.64
N ASP A 126 -18.13 23.47 -129.24
CA ASP A 126 -17.19 24.33 -128.53
C ASP A 126 -17.97 25.41 -127.75
N PRO A 127 -18.04 25.31 -126.40
CA PRO A 127 -18.87 26.19 -125.59
C PRO A 127 -18.39 27.65 -125.57
N ASP A 128 -17.12 27.91 -125.89
CA ASP A 128 -16.56 29.27 -125.91
C ASP A 128 -16.94 30.06 -127.18
N THR A 129 -17.35 29.37 -128.24
CA THR A 129 -17.82 29.99 -129.49
C THR A 129 -19.35 30.17 -129.55
N CYS A 130 -20.06 29.61 -128.58
CA CYS A 130 -21.52 29.64 -128.53
C CYS A 130 -22.05 30.97 -127.93
N ALA A 131 -23.13 31.51 -128.49
CA ALA A 131 -23.78 32.69 -127.92
C ALA A 131 -24.40 32.39 -126.54
N GLN A 132 -24.51 33.40 -125.66
CA GLN A 132 -25.04 33.24 -124.30
C GLN A 132 -26.45 32.61 -124.25
N GLY A 133 -27.29 32.83 -125.27
CA GLY A 133 -28.63 32.23 -125.38
C GLY A 133 -28.63 30.73 -125.70
N ALA A 134 -27.51 30.15 -126.13
CA ALA A 134 -27.38 28.71 -126.41
C ALA A 134 -27.21 27.85 -125.15
N ALA A 135 -27.03 28.48 -123.98
CA ALA A 135 -26.93 27.84 -122.67
C ALA A 135 -25.89 26.70 -122.59
N GLN A 136 -24.76 26.84 -123.31
CA GLN A 136 -23.67 25.85 -123.34
C GLN A 136 -22.54 26.15 -122.34
N LYS A 137 -22.50 27.36 -121.74
CA LYS A 137 -21.49 27.79 -120.76
C LYS A 137 -22.18 28.58 -119.64
N PHE A 138 -21.88 28.24 -118.38
CA PHE A 138 -22.40 28.95 -117.21
C PHE A 138 -21.25 29.39 -116.29
N ASP A 139 -21.23 30.65 -115.89
CA ASP A 139 -20.17 31.19 -115.02
C ASP A 139 -20.11 30.55 -113.62
N GLY A 140 -21.18 29.87 -113.19
CA GLY A 140 -21.22 29.11 -111.93
C GLY A 140 -20.52 27.75 -111.96
N GLU A 141 -20.11 27.25 -113.14
CA GLU A 141 -19.52 25.91 -113.29
C GLU A 141 -18.08 25.82 -112.80
N ASP A 142 -17.37 26.95 -112.65
CA ASP A 142 -16.02 27.09 -112.08
C ASP A 142 -15.07 25.94 -112.45
N LEU A 143 -14.51 26.01 -113.65
CA LEU A 143 -13.56 25.00 -114.16
C LEU A 143 -12.32 24.86 -113.26
N ALA A 144 -11.96 25.92 -112.52
CA ALA A 144 -10.83 25.95 -111.59
C ALA A 144 -11.19 25.52 -110.16
N ARG A 145 -12.41 25.01 -109.92
CA ARG A 145 -12.88 24.59 -108.59
C ARG A 145 -11.90 23.66 -107.88
N LEU A 146 -11.37 22.66 -108.60
CA LEU A 146 -10.43 21.68 -108.03
C LEU A 146 -9.11 22.33 -107.62
N GLU A 147 -8.60 23.26 -108.41
CA GLU A 147 -7.38 24.01 -108.09
C GLU A 147 -7.58 24.94 -106.89
N ARG A 148 -8.73 25.63 -106.82
CA ARG A 148 -9.11 26.46 -105.67
C ARG A 148 -9.19 25.65 -104.39
N ILE A 149 -9.89 24.50 -104.42
CA ILE A 149 -9.99 23.59 -103.26
C ILE A 149 -8.60 23.09 -102.86
N ARG A 150 -7.73 22.76 -103.81
CA ARG A 150 -6.35 22.34 -103.53
C ARG A 150 -5.55 23.44 -102.83
N LEU A 151 -5.64 24.69 -103.30
CA LEU A 151 -4.96 25.83 -102.68
C LEU A 151 -5.50 26.12 -101.27
N GLN A 152 -6.82 26.11 -101.09
CA GLN A 152 -7.44 26.27 -99.77
C GLN A 152 -7.01 25.17 -98.80
N ALA A 153 -6.97 23.91 -99.24
CA ALA A 153 -6.50 22.79 -98.43
C ALA A 153 -5.01 22.95 -98.05
N MET A 154 -4.17 23.44 -98.96
CA MET A 154 -2.76 23.74 -98.66
C MET A 154 -2.62 24.87 -97.63
N GLN A 155 -3.41 25.94 -97.76
CA GLN A 155 -3.43 27.04 -96.78
C GLN A 155 -3.90 26.57 -95.40
N MET A 156 -5.00 25.80 -95.33
CA MET A 156 -5.48 25.22 -94.08
C MET A 156 -4.41 24.34 -93.44
N LYS A 157 -3.76 23.48 -94.23
CA LYS A 157 -2.68 22.63 -93.74
C LYS A 157 -1.53 23.46 -93.17
N GLN A 158 -1.12 24.52 -93.86
CA GLN A 158 -0.05 25.40 -93.39
C GLN A 158 -0.41 26.11 -92.08
N TRP A 159 -1.62 26.66 -91.98
CA TRP A 159 -2.09 27.31 -90.75
C TRP A 159 -2.22 26.32 -89.59
N SER A 160 -2.72 25.11 -89.83
CA SER A 160 -2.77 24.06 -88.80
C SER A 160 -1.37 23.70 -88.31
N ILE A 161 -0.38 23.57 -89.20
CA ILE A 161 1.00 23.28 -88.83
C ILE A 161 1.59 24.43 -87.99
N GLN A 162 1.39 25.68 -88.40
CA GLN A 162 1.85 26.85 -87.65
C GLN A 162 1.22 26.90 -86.26
N LYS A 163 -0.10 26.69 -86.18
CA LYS A 163 -0.82 26.69 -84.90
C LYS A 163 -0.35 25.57 -83.97
N MET A 164 -0.16 24.36 -84.50
CA MET A 164 0.39 23.24 -83.72
C MET A 164 1.80 23.55 -83.20
N ALA A 165 2.65 24.20 -84.01
CA ALA A 165 3.99 24.59 -83.58
C ALA A 165 3.95 25.66 -82.48
N GLU A 166 3.08 26.66 -82.59
CA GLU A 166 2.87 27.68 -81.54
C GLU A 166 2.38 27.05 -80.24
N ASP A 167 1.37 26.19 -80.30
CA ASP A 167 0.82 25.53 -79.12
C ASP A 167 1.85 24.60 -78.47
N ALA A 168 2.65 23.88 -79.28
CA ALA A 168 3.77 23.09 -78.76
C ALA A 168 4.80 23.97 -78.04
N GLN A 169 5.17 25.12 -78.62
CA GLN A 169 6.07 26.07 -77.96
C GLN A 169 5.47 26.63 -76.68
N ARG A 170 4.18 26.99 -76.67
CA ARG A 170 3.49 27.47 -75.46
C ARG A 170 3.53 26.41 -74.37
N ASN A 171 3.15 25.18 -74.68
CA ASN A 171 3.16 24.06 -73.74
C ASN A 171 4.57 23.79 -73.20
N THR A 172 5.62 23.89 -74.04
CA THR A 172 7.00 23.71 -73.55
C THR A 172 7.42 24.80 -72.57
N LYS A 173 6.99 26.05 -72.78
CA LYS A 173 7.25 27.16 -71.84
C LYS A 173 6.49 26.97 -70.54
N GLU A 174 5.19 26.68 -70.62
CA GLU A 174 4.35 26.41 -69.44
C GLU A 174 4.92 25.25 -68.60
N ASN A 175 5.36 24.17 -69.25
CA ASN A 175 6.00 23.04 -68.56
C ASN A 175 7.34 23.43 -67.92
N ALA A 176 8.15 24.26 -68.58
CA ALA A 176 9.41 24.74 -68.03
C ALA A 176 9.19 25.65 -66.81
N ASP A 177 8.20 26.55 -66.89
CA ASP A 177 7.83 27.43 -65.78
C ASP A 177 7.29 26.65 -64.58
N MET A 178 6.45 25.64 -64.83
CA MET A 178 5.96 24.72 -63.80
C MET A 178 7.09 23.92 -63.16
N ALA A 179 8.04 23.42 -63.95
CA ALA A 179 9.21 22.71 -63.42
C ALA A 179 10.09 23.62 -62.56
N ALA A 180 10.31 24.86 -63.00
CA ALA A 180 11.06 25.85 -62.21
C ALA A 180 10.35 26.18 -60.89
N TYR A 181 9.03 26.36 -60.92
CA TYR A 181 8.23 26.58 -59.72
C TYR A 181 8.29 25.39 -58.74
N MET A 182 8.15 24.17 -59.25
CA MET A 182 8.29 22.96 -58.42
C MET A 182 9.68 22.85 -57.79
N ALA A 183 10.74 23.15 -58.54
CA ALA A 183 12.11 23.15 -58.01
C ALA A 183 12.26 24.19 -56.87
N GLN A 184 11.67 25.38 -57.00
CA GLN A 184 11.66 26.37 -55.93
C GLN A 184 10.90 25.89 -54.68
N LEU A 185 9.76 25.23 -54.85
CA LEU A 185 9.00 24.67 -53.73
C LEU A 185 9.80 23.60 -52.98
N PHE A 186 10.48 22.70 -53.69
CA PHE A 186 11.34 21.70 -53.07
C PHE A 186 12.50 22.34 -52.29
N GLU A 187 13.08 23.42 -52.81
CA GLU A 187 14.14 24.13 -52.11
C GLU A 187 13.62 24.82 -50.84
N ILE A 188 12.43 25.42 -50.90
CA ILE A 188 11.77 26.00 -49.72
C ILE A 188 11.50 24.91 -48.68
N GLU A 189 10.96 23.77 -49.10
CA GLU A 189 10.69 22.64 -48.20
C GLU A 189 11.98 22.13 -47.53
N ARG A 190 13.06 21.99 -48.31
CA ARG A 190 14.39 21.61 -47.79
C ARG A 190 14.88 22.59 -46.74
N LEU A 191 14.83 23.90 -47.02
CA LEU A 191 15.23 24.93 -46.07
C LEU A 191 14.36 24.94 -44.81
N MET A 192 13.06 24.69 -44.94
CA MET A 192 12.15 24.56 -43.79
C MET A 192 12.51 23.36 -42.92
N GLN A 193 12.83 22.22 -43.53
CA GLN A 193 13.27 21.02 -42.80
C GLN A 193 14.60 21.29 -42.07
N GLU A 194 15.59 21.87 -42.75
CA GLU A 194 16.89 22.24 -42.15
C GLU A 194 16.70 23.20 -40.96
N LEU A 195 15.83 24.20 -41.09
CA LEU A 195 15.51 25.15 -40.01
C LEU A 195 14.80 24.46 -38.84
N HIS A 196 13.87 23.54 -39.11
CA HIS A 196 13.18 22.79 -38.08
C HIS A 196 14.14 21.90 -37.29
N GLU A 197 14.99 21.14 -37.99
CA GLU A 197 16.04 20.34 -37.34
C GLU A 197 17.02 21.19 -36.54
N GLY A 198 17.40 22.36 -37.06
CA GLY A 198 18.25 23.32 -36.34
C GLY A 198 17.61 23.78 -35.03
N ASN A 199 16.33 24.15 -35.06
CA ASN A 199 15.59 24.60 -33.89
C ASN A 199 15.46 23.49 -32.84
N GLU A 200 15.16 22.26 -33.27
CA GLU A 200 15.07 21.11 -32.35
C GLU A 200 16.42 20.78 -31.71
N ARG A 201 17.54 20.89 -32.45
CA ARG A 201 18.89 20.75 -31.89
C ARG A 201 19.19 21.84 -30.84
N GLU A 202 18.84 23.10 -31.12
CA GLU A 202 19.03 24.21 -30.18
C GLU A 202 18.18 24.04 -28.91
N ARG A 203 16.92 23.63 -29.06
CA ARG A 203 16.03 23.32 -27.92
C ARG A 203 16.59 22.19 -27.08
N ALA A 204 17.04 21.11 -27.71
CA ALA A 204 17.65 19.99 -27.01
C ALA A 204 18.93 20.40 -26.26
N ALA A 205 19.78 21.23 -26.87
CA ALA A 205 20.97 21.76 -26.24
C ALA A 205 20.64 22.65 -25.04
N ALA A 206 19.67 23.57 -25.18
CA ALA A 206 19.21 24.42 -24.08
C ALA A 206 18.62 23.59 -22.92
N ALA A 207 17.80 22.59 -23.23
CA ALA A 207 17.23 21.69 -22.22
C ALA A 207 18.32 20.88 -21.50
N ALA A 208 19.34 20.41 -22.22
CA ALA A 208 20.47 19.71 -21.63
C ALA A 208 21.28 20.61 -20.67
N GLU A 209 21.51 21.87 -21.05
CA GLU A 209 22.20 22.84 -20.18
C GLU A 209 21.38 23.17 -18.92
N ILE A 210 20.07 23.37 -19.05
CA ILE A 210 19.18 23.56 -17.89
C ILE A 210 19.21 22.33 -16.99
N SER A 211 19.17 21.12 -17.56
CA SER A 211 19.25 19.87 -16.78
C SER A 211 20.58 19.77 -16.02
N ARG A 212 21.71 20.07 -16.67
CA ARG A 212 23.03 20.10 -16.03
C ARG A 212 23.09 21.14 -14.91
N PHE A 213 22.53 22.33 -15.12
CA PHE A 213 22.46 23.37 -14.12
C PHE A 213 21.63 22.92 -12.90
N ASN A 214 20.44 22.36 -13.13
CA ASN A 214 19.57 21.85 -12.05
C ASN A 214 20.24 20.71 -11.27
N GLN A 215 20.98 19.82 -11.95
CA GLN A 215 21.75 18.77 -11.28
C GLN A 215 22.85 19.34 -10.39
N ARG A 216 23.59 20.36 -10.85
CA ARG A 216 24.61 21.05 -10.04
C ARG A 216 23.97 21.75 -8.84
N LEU A 217 22.85 22.44 -9.05
CA LEU A 217 22.12 23.12 -7.98
C LEU A 217 21.63 22.13 -6.92
N LEU A 218 21.08 20.99 -7.33
CA LEU A 218 20.64 19.93 -6.41
C LEU A 218 21.82 19.33 -5.64
N ALA A 219 22.97 19.13 -6.29
CA ALA A 219 24.18 18.65 -5.63
C ALA A 219 24.68 19.63 -4.57
N GLN A 220 24.69 20.94 -4.88
CA GLN A 220 25.03 22.00 -3.92
C GLN A 220 24.07 22.00 -2.73
N GLN A 221 22.76 21.98 -2.97
CA GLN A 221 21.77 21.92 -1.88
C GLN A 221 21.95 20.71 -0.97
N ARG A 222 22.28 19.54 -1.52
CA ARG A 222 22.57 18.33 -0.72
C ARG A 222 23.83 18.48 0.13
N GLN A 223 24.86 19.13 -0.40
CA GLN A 223 26.08 19.42 0.35
C GLN A 223 25.77 20.40 1.49
N ASP A 224 25.08 21.50 1.19
CA ASP A 224 24.68 22.50 2.18
C ASP A 224 23.81 21.90 3.29
N GLU A 225 22.85 21.03 2.96
CA GLU A 225 22.04 20.31 3.95
C GLU A 225 22.89 19.36 4.79
N SER A 226 23.84 18.65 4.19
CA SER A 226 24.75 17.75 4.92
C SER A 226 25.64 18.54 5.88
N ASP A 227 26.19 19.66 5.44
CA ASP A 227 27.03 20.53 6.25
C ASP A 227 26.23 21.17 7.39
N ARG A 228 25.00 21.62 7.11
CA ARG A 228 24.08 22.12 8.14
C ARG A 228 23.74 21.06 9.17
N ARG A 229 23.42 19.83 8.75
CA ARG A 229 23.16 18.72 9.68
C ARG A 229 24.38 18.39 10.53
N ARG A 230 25.58 18.44 9.94
CA ARG A 230 26.82 18.22 10.67
C ARG A 230 27.06 19.33 11.70
N GLN A 231 26.86 20.59 11.33
CA GLN A 231 26.95 21.72 12.26
C GLN A 231 25.94 21.58 13.40
N GLU A 232 24.69 21.25 13.10
CA GLU A 232 23.65 21.02 14.10
C GLU A 232 24.02 19.87 15.04
N GLN A 233 24.60 18.77 14.53
CA GLN A 233 25.11 17.67 15.37
C GLN A 233 26.29 18.11 16.25
N GLU A 234 27.22 18.89 15.71
CA GLU A 234 28.35 19.45 16.48
C GLU A 234 27.86 20.40 17.58
N GLU A 235 26.88 21.25 17.29
CA GLU A 235 26.24 22.16 18.26
C GLU A 235 25.47 21.39 19.33
N ASN A 236 24.64 20.42 18.95
CA ASN A 236 23.91 19.57 19.88
C ASN A 236 24.88 18.79 20.79
N ALA A 237 25.97 18.25 20.24
CA ALA A 237 26.97 17.55 21.04
C ALA A 237 27.66 18.48 22.05
N ARG A 238 27.98 19.71 21.64
CA ARG A 238 28.53 20.74 22.54
C ARG A 238 27.53 21.13 23.62
N GLU A 239 26.25 21.32 23.28
CA GLU A 239 25.20 21.64 24.25
C GLU A 239 25.04 20.51 25.28
N ILE A 240 25.02 19.24 24.83
CA ILE A 240 24.98 18.08 25.72
C ILE A 240 26.19 18.07 26.66
N GLN A 241 27.41 18.28 26.16
CA GLN A 241 28.62 18.33 26.98
C GLN A 241 28.56 19.47 28.01
N LEU A 242 28.23 20.69 27.58
CA LEU A 242 28.10 21.83 28.48
C LEU A 242 27.00 21.62 29.53
N THR A 243 25.91 20.94 29.17
CA THR A 243 24.83 20.62 30.09
C THR A 243 25.25 19.57 31.11
N LEU A 244 25.99 18.54 30.69
CA LEU A 244 26.55 17.52 31.59
C LEU A 244 27.60 18.10 32.55
N GLU A 245 28.45 19.00 32.06
CA GLU A 245 29.46 19.72 32.85
C GLU A 245 28.85 20.83 33.71
N SER A 246 27.60 21.23 33.42
CA SER A 246 26.89 22.24 34.20
C SER A 246 26.81 21.80 35.65
N ASN A 247 27.09 22.74 36.54
CA ASN A 247 27.02 22.53 37.97
C ASN A 247 25.60 22.16 38.46
N LEU A 248 24.57 22.43 37.64
CA LEU A 248 23.19 22.04 37.92
C LEU A 248 23.01 20.51 37.82
N VAL A 249 23.47 19.89 36.72
CA VAL A 249 23.31 18.45 36.45
C VAL A 249 24.32 17.62 37.22
N SER A 250 25.57 18.06 37.29
CA SER A 250 26.63 17.39 38.08
C SER A 250 26.46 17.54 39.60
N GLU A 251 25.46 18.32 40.02
CA GLU A 251 25.16 18.69 41.40
C GLU A 251 26.38 19.15 42.23
N ASN A 252 27.38 19.77 41.57
CA ASN A 252 28.68 20.08 42.16
C ASN A 252 28.58 20.75 43.57
N PRO A 253 29.13 20.11 44.63
CA PRO A 253 29.05 20.63 46.01
C PRO A 253 29.84 21.92 46.22
N LEU A 254 30.79 22.24 45.33
CA LEU A 254 31.57 23.47 45.40
C LEU A 254 30.72 24.73 45.17
N GLN A 255 29.52 24.62 44.60
CA GLN A 255 28.60 25.75 44.48
C GLN A 255 28.17 26.36 45.82
N ALA A 256 28.24 25.58 46.91
CA ALA A 256 27.94 26.06 48.26
C ALA A 256 29.11 26.84 48.88
N THR A 257 30.29 26.89 48.24
CA THR A 257 31.44 27.66 48.73
C THR A 257 31.24 29.16 48.53
N LEU A 258 31.71 29.94 49.50
CA LEU A 258 31.85 31.38 49.36
C LEU A 258 33.29 31.69 48.90
N PRO A 259 33.50 32.67 48.00
CA PRO A 259 34.85 33.03 47.56
C PRO A 259 35.76 33.36 48.76
N GLY A 260 36.90 32.66 48.86
CA GLY A 260 37.91 32.88 49.90
C GLY A 260 37.60 32.29 51.29
N VAL A 261 36.52 31.51 51.44
CA VAL A 261 36.14 30.88 52.72
C VAL A 261 36.01 29.36 52.57
N SER A 262 36.60 28.61 53.50
CA SER A 262 36.49 27.13 53.50
C SER A 262 35.05 26.67 53.74
N LEU A 263 34.67 25.56 53.09
CA LEU A 263 33.34 24.95 53.17
C LEU A 263 32.94 24.55 54.60
N ASP A 264 33.93 24.28 55.46
CA ASP A 264 33.71 23.83 56.85
C ASP A 264 33.22 24.94 57.78
N HIS A 265 33.37 26.21 57.41
CA HIS A 265 33.06 27.34 58.29
C HIS A 265 31.79 28.08 57.88
N ARG A 266 31.59 28.30 56.58
CA ARG A 266 30.43 29.05 56.09
C ARG A 266 30.04 28.58 54.70
N VAL A 267 28.76 28.27 54.54
CA VAL A 267 28.17 27.83 53.27
C VAL A 267 27.17 28.84 52.75
N ARG A 268 27.00 28.89 51.43
CA ARG A 268 25.91 29.62 50.78
C ARG A 268 24.60 28.85 51.01
N VAL A 269 23.64 29.50 51.66
CA VAL A 269 22.41 28.85 52.16
C VAL A 269 21.52 28.32 51.02
N ASP A 270 21.49 29.03 49.90
CA ASP A 270 20.69 28.72 48.72
C ASP A 270 21.17 27.47 47.95
N HIS A 271 22.46 27.10 48.07
CA HIS A 271 23.07 25.96 47.35
C HIS A 271 23.58 24.88 48.30
N TRP A 272 23.15 24.88 49.57
CA TRP A 272 23.55 23.86 50.52
C TRP A 272 22.81 22.54 50.26
N LYS A 273 23.57 21.47 50.00
CA LYS A 273 23.06 20.13 49.67
C LYS A 273 23.36 19.05 50.72
N GLY A 274 23.54 19.44 51.99
CA GLY A 274 23.86 18.53 53.09
C GLY A 274 25.34 18.44 53.43
N LEU A 275 25.71 17.43 54.22
CA LEU A 275 27.08 17.21 54.70
C LEU A 275 27.92 16.42 53.69
N SER A 276 29.23 16.70 53.66
CA SER A 276 30.17 15.89 52.87
C SER A 276 30.19 14.44 53.36
N GLY A 277 30.45 13.48 52.47
CA GLY A 277 30.58 12.07 52.84
C GLY A 277 31.66 11.83 53.92
N GLU A 278 32.71 12.64 53.94
CA GLU A 278 33.74 12.57 54.98
C GLU A 278 33.24 13.09 56.34
N GLN A 279 32.50 14.21 56.35
CA GLN A 279 31.89 14.76 57.56
C GLN A 279 30.84 13.79 58.13
N THR A 280 30.01 13.20 57.28
CA THR A 280 29.04 12.18 57.69
C THR A 280 29.74 10.97 58.32
N LYS A 281 30.83 10.48 57.72
CA LYS A 281 31.65 9.40 58.31
C LYS A 281 32.27 9.79 59.65
N TYR A 282 32.73 11.03 59.79
CA TYR A 282 33.28 11.53 61.04
C TYR A 282 32.24 11.50 62.16
N TYR A 283 31.02 12.02 61.93
CA TYR A 283 29.96 12.01 62.93
C TYR A 283 29.45 10.60 63.25
N LEU A 284 29.41 9.70 62.25
CA LEU A 284 29.07 8.29 62.51
C LEU A 284 30.08 7.64 63.46
N ARG A 285 31.39 7.86 63.25
CA ARG A 285 32.42 7.39 64.18
C ARG A 285 32.27 7.98 65.58
N GLN A 286 32.01 9.28 65.68
CA GLN A 286 31.76 9.91 66.98
C GLN A 286 30.54 9.32 67.68
N ASN A 287 29.46 9.03 66.95
CA ASN A 287 28.28 8.37 67.51
C ASN A 287 28.61 6.96 67.99
N ASP A 288 29.41 6.20 67.23
CA ASP A 288 29.86 4.87 67.64
C ASP A 288 30.69 4.94 68.93
N ASP A 289 31.59 5.92 69.04
CA ASP A 289 32.40 6.17 70.26
C ASP A 289 31.51 6.51 71.46
N ILE A 290 30.52 7.39 71.28
CA ILE A 290 29.55 7.76 72.33
C ILE A 290 28.74 6.53 72.77
N MET A 291 28.33 5.69 71.82
CA MET A 291 27.59 4.45 72.12
C MET A 291 28.46 3.46 72.90
N ALA A 292 29.74 3.33 72.53
CA ALA A 292 30.70 2.50 73.26
C ALA A 292 30.94 3.03 74.69
N ASP A 293 31.09 4.35 74.86
CA ASP A 293 31.23 4.97 76.18
C ASP A 293 30.02 4.78 77.08
N ASN A 294 28.82 4.97 76.54
CA ASN A 294 27.58 4.74 77.27
C ASN A 294 27.41 3.27 77.66
N ALA A 295 27.81 2.33 76.80
CA ALA A 295 27.83 0.91 77.13
C ALA A 295 28.80 0.60 78.27
N ARG A 296 30.01 1.18 78.24
CA ARG A 296 31.01 1.05 79.32
C ARG A 296 30.49 1.61 80.65
N ARG A 297 29.88 2.80 80.65
CA ARG A 297 29.28 3.39 81.86
C ARG A 297 28.16 2.53 82.43
N ARG A 298 27.25 2.03 81.59
CA ARG A 298 26.17 1.11 82.03
C ARG A 298 26.72 -0.19 82.61
N GLN A 299 27.83 -0.70 82.08
CA GLN A 299 28.48 -1.88 82.65
C GLN A 299 29.08 -1.59 84.02
N GLN A 300 29.79 -0.47 84.19
CA GLN A 300 30.32 -0.04 85.48
C GLN A 300 29.22 0.19 86.52
N GLU A 301 28.11 0.83 86.14
CA GLU A 301 26.94 1.00 87.02
C GLU A 301 26.35 -0.35 87.44
N ARG A 302 26.26 -1.32 86.53
CA ARG A 302 25.79 -2.68 86.86
C ARG A 302 26.74 -3.39 87.83
N GLU A 303 28.04 -3.29 87.59
CA GLU A 303 29.06 -3.87 88.48
C GLU A 303 29.00 -3.25 89.88
N GLN A 304 28.84 -1.92 89.98
CA GLN A 304 28.64 -1.23 91.25
C GLN A 304 27.36 -1.67 91.97
N VAL A 305 26.23 -1.77 91.26
CA VAL A 305 24.97 -2.26 91.85
C VAL A 305 25.09 -3.72 92.31
N GLU A 306 25.80 -4.56 91.57
CA GLU A 306 26.08 -5.94 92.00
C GLU A 306 26.97 -5.99 93.25
N GLU A 307 28.03 -5.18 93.31
CA GLU A 307 28.89 -5.06 94.48
C GLU A 307 28.12 -4.54 95.70
N GLU A 308 27.31 -3.49 95.54
CA GLU A 308 26.42 -2.98 96.57
C GLU A 308 25.43 -4.05 97.04
N SER A 309 24.85 -4.83 96.11
CA SER A 309 23.95 -5.94 96.45
C SER A 309 24.66 -7.06 97.22
N ARG A 310 25.91 -7.40 96.85
CA ARG A 310 26.74 -8.36 97.59
C ARG A 310 27.04 -7.86 98.99
N ASN A 311 27.48 -6.61 99.12
CA ASN A 311 27.76 -5.97 100.41
C ASN A 311 26.50 -5.94 101.29
N GLN A 312 25.34 -5.58 100.74
CA GLN A 312 24.07 -5.61 101.46
C GLN A 312 23.70 -7.02 101.94
N ARG A 313 23.90 -8.05 101.11
CA ARG A 313 23.66 -9.45 101.51
C ARG A 313 24.62 -9.91 102.60
N GLU A 314 25.88 -9.51 102.55
CA GLU A 314 26.85 -9.80 103.61
C GLU A 314 26.46 -9.14 104.93
N ILE A 315 26.10 -7.85 104.90
CA ILE A 315 25.60 -7.12 106.09
C ILE A 315 24.32 -7.79 106.65
N GLN A 316 23.40 -8.21 105.79
CA GLN A 316 22.20 -8.95 106.22
C GLN A 316 22.55 -10.29 106.87
N ARG A 317 23.54 -11.02 106.34
CA ARG A 317 24.01 -12.28 106.96
C ARG A 317 24.66 -12.05 108.32
N THR A 318 25.49 -11.01 108.46
CA THR A 318 26.13 -10.69 109.75
C THR A 318 25.08 -10.28 110.78
N LEU A 319 24.11 -9.45 110.40
CA LEU A 319 23.00 -9.06 111.28
C LEU A 319 22.18 -10.28 111.72
N ALA A 320 21.80 -11.16 110.79
CA ALA A 320 21.06 -12.39 111.12
C ALA A 320 21.85 -13.32 112.07
N TYR A 321 23.18 -13.39 111.91
CA TYR A 321 24.04 -14.16 112.80
C TYR A 321 24.13 -13.54 114.21
N GLU A 322 24.24 -12.22 114.32
CA GLU A 322 24.21 -11.51 115.60
C GLU A 322 22.85 -11.65 116.31
N GLU A 323 21.74 -11.58 115.56
CA GLU A 323 20.39 -11.85 116.07
C GLU A 323 20.27 -13.27 116.62
N TYR A 324 20.80 -14.27 115.90
CA TYR A 324 20.84 -15.66 116.38
C TYR A 324 21.63 -15.80 117.69
N LEU A 325 22.83 -15.21 117.78
CA LEU A 325 23.66 -15.26 119.00
C LEU A 325 23.01 -14.54 120.19
N THR A 326 22.31 -13.42 119.95
CA THR A 326 21.58 -12.72 121.01
C THR A 326 20.37 -13.51 121.50
N GLN A 327 19.63 -14.19 120.62
CA GLN A 327 18.58 -15.12 121.01
C GLN A 327 19.13 -16.31 121.81
N GLN A 328 20.26 -16.89 121.39
CA GLN A 328 20.89 -18.01 122.11
C GLN A 328 21.35 -17.59 123.52
N ARG A 329 21.95 -16.40 123.67
CA ARG A 329 22.31 -15.83 124.99
C ARG A 329 21.08 -15.58 125.86
N ARG A 330 19.97 -15.08 125.30
CA ARG A 330 18.71 -14.92 126.02
C ARG A 330 18.15 -16.27 126.50
N ALA A 331 18.17 -17.30 125.66
CA ALA A 331 17.72 -18.63 126.02
C ALA A 331 18.60 -19.28 127.12
N GLN A 332 19.93 -19.09 127.06
CA GLN A 332 20.85 -19.52 128.12
C GLN A 332 20.56 -18.81 129.45
N MET A 333 20.41 -17.47 129.42
CA MET A 333 20.01 -16.69 130.59
C MET A 333 18.66 -17.14 131.16
N GLU A 334 17.66 -17.42 130.33
CA GLU A 334 16.36 -17.97 130.78
C GLU A 334 16.51 -19.33 131.46
N MET A 335 17.36 -20.21 130.95
CA MET A 335 17.65 -21.51 131.56
C MET A 335 18.37 -21.36 132.90
N GLU A 336 19.36 -20.47 132.99
CA GLU A 336 20.06 -20.16 134.25
C GLU A 336 19.11 -19.57 135.30
N VAL A 337 18.25 -18.63 134.91
CA VAL A 337 17.22 -18.05 135.78
C VAL A 337 16.25 -19.13 136.28
N ARG A 338 15.79 -20.04 135.40
CA ARG A 338 14.95 -21.18 135.80
C ARG A 338 15.66 -22.10 136.79
N ALA A 339 16.94 -22.41 136.57
CA ALA A 339 17.72 -23.25 137.48
C ALA A 339 17.93 -22.60 138.85
N ALA A 340 18.23 -21.30 138.88
CA ALA A 340 18.36 -20.53 140.11
C ALA A 340 17.04 -20.48 140.91
N GLN A 341 15.90 -20.28 140.23
CA GLN A 341 14.57 -20.32 140.87
C GLN A 341 14.27 -21.69 141.49
N GLN A 342 14.62 -22.80 140.80
CA GLN A 342 14.44 -24.14 141.36
C GLN A 342 15.31 -24.39 142.60
N GLN A 343 16.55 -23.88 142.63
CA GLN A 343 17.40 -23.99 143.83
C GLN A 343 16.87 -23.17 144.99
N GLN A 344 16.39 -21.95 144.75
CA GLN A 344 15.76 -21.11 145.79
C GLN A 344 14.51 -21.77 146.36
N ALA A 345 13.68 -22.41 145.53
CA ALA A 345 12.49 -23.13 145.98
C ALA A 345 12.83 -24.31 146.91
N LYS A 346 13.91 -25.07 146.61
CA LYS A 346 14.38 -26.16 147.49
C LYS A 346 14.90 -25.64 148.82
N GLN A 347 15.71 -24.58 148.82
CA GLN A 347 16.25 -23.98 150.06
C GLN A 347 15.14 -23.38 150.94
N ALA A 348 14.08 -22.82 150.34
CA ALA A 348 12.92 -22.33 151.09
C ALA A 348 12.17 -23.47 151.80
N ALA A 349 11.94 -24.60 151.12
CA ALA A 349 11.28 -25.77 151.70
C ALA A 349 12.10 -26.41 152.85
N GLU A 350 13.43 -26.41 152.76
CA GLU A 350 14.30 -26.90 153.84
C GLU A 350 14.30 -25.98 155.07
N ARG A 351 14.26 -24.66 154.87
CA ARG A 351 14.12 -23.69 155.98
C ARG A 351 12.80 -23.85 156.71
N GLU A 352 11.71 -24.07 155.99
CA GLU A 352 10.37 -24.23 156.56
C GLU A 352 10.30 -25.46 157.49
N LYS A 353 10.85 -26.61 157.06
CA LYS A 353 10.99 -27.80 157.91
C LYS A 353 11.83 -27.56 159.17
N SER A 354 12.95 -26.83 159.05
CA SER A 354 13.81 -26.55 160.20
C SER A 354 13.17 -25.62 161.25
N ASN A 355 12.25 -24.74 160.81
CA ASN A 355 11.52 -23.86 161.70
C ASN A 355 10.40 -24.58 162.45
N ASP A 356 9.70 -25.51 161.79
CA ASP A 356 8.64 -26.32 162.42
C ASP A 356 9.19 -27.21 163.56
N ASP A 357 10.38 -27.77 163.40
CA ASP A 357 11.02 -28.59 164.45
C ASP A 357 11.50 -27.77 165.66
N ARG A 358 11.85 -26.48 165.46
CA ARG A 358 12.24 -25.56 166.55
C ARG A 358 11.04 -24.97 167.32
N ALA A 359 9.85 -24.95 166.72
CA ALA A 359 8.64 -24.38 167.35
C ALA A 359 7.96 -25.28 168.39
N ARG A 360 8.37 -26.55 168.52
CA ARG A 360 7.86 -27.50 169.53
C ARG A 360 8.76 -27.55 170.76
N GLY A 361 8.50 -26.68 171.74
CA GLY A 361 9.21 -26.68 173.04
C GLY A 361 8.95 -27.95 173.87
N LYS A 362 10.01 -28.54 174.43
CA LYS A 362 9.96 -29.64 175.42
C LYS A 362 10.00 -29.08 176.85
N ILE A 363 9.09 -29.50 177.71
CA ILE A 363 9.08 -29.15 179.15
C ILE A 363 9.76 -30.29 179.93
N GLU A 364 10.84 -29.96 180.63
CA GLU A 364 11.66 -30.86 181.45
C GLU A 364 10.95 -31.28 182.76
N PRO A 365 11.15 -32.51 183.28
CA PRO A 365 10.48 -33.01 184.50
C PRO A 365 10.75 -32.19 185.78
N SER A 366 11.79 -31.34 185.79
CA SER A 366 12.12 -30.43 186.89
C SER A 366 11.11 -29.28 187.08
N PHE A 367 10.22 -29.06 186.10
CA PHE A 367 9.19 -28.02 186.15
C PHE A 367 8.12 -28.30 187.22
N PHE A 368 7.74 -29.56 187.44
CA PHE A 368 6.65 -29.91 188.37
C PHE A 368 7.06 -29.97 189.85
N GLN A 369 8.36 -29.99 190.16
CA GLN A 369 8.85 -30.00 191.54
C GLN A 369 8.84 -28.61 192.23
N ARG A 370 8.44 -27.55 191.52
CA ARG A 370 8.40 -26.17 192.05
C ARG A 370 7.08 -25.78 192.71
N PHE A 371 6.04 -26.61 192.64
CA PHE A 371 4.73 -26.34 193.27
C PHE A 371 4.62 -27.02 194.66
N GLY A 372 4.25 -26.25 195.70
CA GLY A 372 3.92 -26.79 197.03
C GLY A 372 4.92 -26.58 198.18
N ARG A 373 5.84 -25.58 198.11
CA ARG A 373 6.89 -25.38 199.14
C ARG A 373 6.65 -24.35 200.24
N THR A 374 5.45 -23.78 200.41
CA THR A 374 5.18 -22.83 201.51
C THR A 374 3.79 -23.00 202.10
N TYR A 375 3.72 -23.14 203.43
CA TYR A 375 2.46 -23.17 204.19
C TYR A 375 1.88 -21.76 204.30
N ARG A 376 0.58 -21.61 203.98
CA ARG A 376 -0.28 -20.53 204.45
C ARG A 376 -1.73 -20.97 204.35
#